data_AF-A0A3B8HIX7-F1
#
_entry.id   AF-A0A3B8HIX7-F1
#
_cell.length_a   1.000
_cell.length_b   1.000
_cell.length_c   1.000
_cell.angle_alpha   90.00
_cell.angle_beta   90.00
_cell.angle_gamma   90.00
#
_symmetry.space_group_name_H-M   'P 1'
#
loop_
_entity.id
_entity.type
_entity.pdbx_description
1 polymer ?
#
loop_
_entity_poly.entity_id
_entity_poly.type
_entity_poly.pdbx_seq_one_letter_code
_entity_poly.pdbx_strand_id
1 'polypeptide(L)'
;MNLSQELPTARVLAGDGSSPRILREAEAYQADAAVAATGEDESNLVISLLARREFKVPLVVARINNPRNAHLFTKQMGVDVAVDQAGIIARLVQEEVTLGEMVTLLKMRRG
;
A
#
# COMPACT_ATOMS: atom_id res chain seq x y z
N MET A 1 -10.45 -20.27 5.55
CA MET A 1 -9.31 -20.18 4.61
C MET A 1 -8.05 -20.40 5.42
N ASN A 2 -7.25 -21.42 5.09
CA ASN A 2 -6.03 -21.73 5.85
C ASN A 2 -4.84 -21.28 4.99
N LEU A 3 -4.47 -20.00 5.13
CA LEU A 3 -3.42 -19.39 4.31
C LEU A 3 -2.09 -20.16 4.37
N SER A 4 -1.78 -20.79 5.50
CA SER A 4 -0.56 -21.60 5.66
C SER A 4 -0.53 -22.82 4.74
N GLN A 5 -1.69 -23.37 4.36
CA GLN A 5 -1.79 -24.47 3.40
C GLN A 5 -1.74 -23.97 1.95
N GLU A 6 -2.22 -22.75 1.70
CA GLU A 6 -2.25 -22.14 0.36
C GLU A 6 -0.88 -21.55 -0.03
N LEU A 7 -0.03 -21.23 0.94
CA LEU A 7 1.30 -20.63 0.72
C LEU A 7 2.41 -21.48 1.37
N PRO A 8 2.76 -22.65 0.80
CA PRO A 8 3.67 -23.61 1.42
C PRO A 8 5.11 -23.10 1.57
N THR A 9 5.51 -22.08 0.79
CA THR A 9 6.84 -21.46 0.85
C THR A 9 6.89 -20.22 1.73
N ALA A 10 5.76 -19.81 2.33
CA ALA A 10 5.69 -18.61 3.16
C ALA A 10 5.47 -18.98 4.63
N ARG A 11 6.12 -18.25 5.53
CA ARG A 11 5.78 -18.30 6.96
C ARG A 11 4.57 -17.41 7.20
N VAL A 12 3.45 -18.00 7.59
CA VAL A 12 2.22 -17.28 7.95
C VAL A 12 2.14 -17.22 9.48
N LEU A 13 1.94 -16.01 10.00
CA LEU A 13 1.86 -15.74 11.43
C LEU A 13 0.56 -14.99 11.73
N ALA A 14 -0.24 -15.54 12.64
CA ALA A 14 -1.51 -14.94 13.03
C ALA A 14 -1.30 -13.91 14.14
N GLY A 15 -1.59 -12.65 13.85
CA GLY A 15 -1.47 -11.57 14.83
C GLY A 15 -1.78 -10.20 14.23
N ASP A 16 -1.78 -9.20 15.10
CA ASP A 16 -1.89 -7.80 14.71
C ASP A 16 -0.52 -7.26 14.27
N GLY A 17 -0.41 -6.87 13.00
CA GLY A 17 0.83 -6.32 12.44
C GLY A 17 1.28 -5.01 13.10
N SER A 18 0.37 -4.27 13.73
CA SER A 18 0.69 -3.06 14.50
C SER A 18 1.32 -3.37 15.87
N SER A 19 1.39 -4.65 16.25
CA SER A 19 2.04 -5.09 17.49
C SER A 19 3.54 -5.34 17.28
N PRO A 20 4.42 -4.64 18.02
CA PRO A 20 5.87 -4.92 17.98
C PRO A 20 6.21 -6.37 18.35
N ARG A 21 5.40 -7.00 19.22
CA ARG A 21 5.58 -8.41 19.59
C ARG A 21 5.46 -9.32 18.36
N ILE A 22 4.45 -9.08 17.54
CA ILE A 22 4.18 -9.85 16.32
C ILE A 22 5.27 -9.61 15.28
N LEU A 23 5.70 -8.35 15.10
CA LEU A 23 6.81 -8.03 14.19
C LEU A 23 8.15 -8.65 14.63
N ARG A 24 8.38 -8.77 15.94
CA ARG A 24 9.55 -9.46 16.49
C ARG A 24 9.51 -10.96 16.25
N GLU A 25 8.36 -11.58 16.48
CA GLU A 25 8.14 -13.01 16.18
C GLU A 25 8.27 -13.27 14.67
N ALA A 26 7.85 -12.32 13.85
CA ALA A 26 8.04 -12.31 12.40
C ALA A 26 9.49 -12.06 11.95
N GLU A 27 10.42 -11.76 12.88
CA GLU A 27 11.82 -11.44 12.61
C GLU A 27 12.02 -10.25 11.66
N ALA A 28 11.16 -9.23 11.79
CA ALA A 28 11.15 -8.07 10.91
C ALA A 28 12.51 -7.33 10.82
N TYR A 29 13.39 -7.47 11.81
CA TYR A 29 14.75 -6.91 11.79
C TYR A 29 15.67 -7.53 10.73
N GLN A 30 15.33 -8.70 10.19
CA GLN A 30 16.07 -9.35 9.09
C GLN A 30 15.45 -9.05 7.72
N ALA A 31 14.33 -8.32 7.66
CA ALA A 31 13.63 -8.07 6.42
C ALA A 31 14.32 -6.96 5.61
N ASP A 32 14.52 -7.20 4.32
CA ASP A 32 14.99 -6.18 3.37
C ASP A 32 13.90 -5.15 3.05
N ALA A 33 12.63 -5.58 3.13
CA ALA A 33 11.47 -4.74 2.89
C ALA A 33 10.27 -5.12 3.76
N ALA A 34 9.44 -4.14 4.09
CA ALA A 34 8.16 -4.31 4.77
C ALA A 34 7.05 -3.68 3.94
N VAL A 35 5.90 -4.38 3.84
CA VAL A 35 4.73 -3.90 3.11
C VAL A 35 3.53 -3.86 4.06
N ALA A 36 3.05 -2.65 4.36
CA ALA A 36 1.86 -2.43 5.15
C ALA A 36 0.65 -2.25 4.21
N ALA A 37 -0.10 -3.33 3.99
CA ALA A 37 -1.17 -3.39 2.99
C ALA A 37 -2.54 -3.78 3.58
N THR A 38 -2.79 -3.45 4.85
CA THR A 38 -4.11 -3.67 5.47
C THR A 38 -5.16 -2.74 4.88
N GLY A 39 -6.43 -2.97 5.23
CA GLY A 39 -7.56 -2.12 4.85
C GLY A 39 -7.67 -0.80 5.61
N GLU A 40 -6.76 -0.53 6.55
CA GLU A 40 -6.83 0.63 7.45
C GLU A 40 -5.54 1.45 7.39
N ASP A 41 -5.65 2.75 7.12
CA ASP A 41 -4.49 3.63 6.98
C ASP A 41 -3.73 3.82 8.30
N GLU A 42 -4.45 3.87 9.42
CA GLU A 42 -3.89 4.00 10.76
C GLU A 42 -2.98 2.81 11.08
N SER A 43 -3.48 1.60 10.85
CA SER A 43 -2.73 0.35 10.96
C SER A 43 -1.50 0.38 10.04
N ASN A 44 -1.65 0.79 8.77
CA ASN A 44 -0.53 0.86 7.84
C ASN A 44 0.56 1.85 8.26
N LEU A 45 0.19 3.02 8.80
CA LEU A 45 1.12 4.02 9.30
C LEU A 45 1.86 3.52 10.55
N VAL A 46 1.16 2.87 11.49
CA VAL A 46 1.80 2.30 12.69
C VAL A 46 2.78 1.19 12.31
N ILE A 47 2.36 0.25 11.46
CA ILE A 47 3.24 -0.83 10.96
C ILE A 47 4.49 -0.24 10.31
N SER A 48 4.32 0.74 9.43
CA SER A 48 5.42 1.39 8.71
C SER A 48 6.39 2.09 9.66
N LEU A 49 5.85 2.80 10.65
CA LEU A 49 6.65 3.50 11.64
C LEU A 49 7.47 2.53 12.49
N LEU A 50 6.86 1.43 12.94
CA LEU A 50 7.55 0.37 13.68
C LEU A 50 8.63 -0.29 12.83
N ALA A 51 8.28 -0.73 11.62
CA ALA A 51 9.21 -1.35 10.67
C ALA A 51 10.45 -0.46 10.45
N ARG A 52 10.24 0.84 10.23
CA ARG A 52 11.32 1.81 10.06
C ARG A 52 12.12 2.04 11.33
N ARG A 53 11.45 2.41 12.44
CA ARG A 53 12.12 3.01 13.60
C ARG A 53 12.60 1.97 14.60
N GLU A 54 11.82 0.93 14.84
CA GLU A 54 12.16 -0.14 15.78
C GLU A 54 12.96 -1.25 15.10
N PHE A 55 12.48 -1.73 13.94
CA PHE A 55 13.07 -2.89 13.26
C PHE A 55 14.11 -2.54 12.18
N LYS A 56 14.29 -1.24 11.87
CA LYS A 56 15.29 -0.73 10.91
C LYS A 56 15.19 -1.34 9.51
N VAL A 57 14.00 -1.74 9.09
CA VAL A 57 13.76 -2.28 7.75
C VAL A 57 14.21 -1.26 6.71
N PRO A 58 15.06 -1.62 5.72
CA PRO A 58 15.60 -0.68 4.73
C PRO A 58 14.54 -0.04 3.83
N LEU A 59 13.60 -0.83 3.33
CA LEU A 59 12.54 -0.38 2.43
C LEU A 59 11.16 -0.58 3.06
N VAL A 60 10.38 0.49 3.17
CA VAL A 60 9.02 0.41 3.72
C VAL A 60 8.00 0.93 2.71
N VAL A 61 7.09 0.06 2.30
CA VAL A 61 5.99 0.35 1.38
C VAL A 61 4.69 0.32 2.16
N ALA A 62 3.80 1.28 1.90
CA ALA A 62 2.51 1.32 2.57
C ALA A 62 1.39 1.65 1.59
N ARG A 63 0.25 0.96 1.74
CA ARG A 63 -0.96 1.20 0.96
C ARG A 63 -1.77 2.32 1.59
N ILE A 64 -2.19 3.26 0.75
CA ILE A 64 -3.20 4.27 1.07
C ILE A 64 -4.56 3.72 0.66
N ASN A 65 -5.47 3.57 1.61
CA ASN A 65 -6.85 3.18 1.39
C ASN A 65 -7.74 4.40 1.17
N ASN A 66 -7.51 5.49 1.91
CA ASN A 66 -8.23 6.75 1.72
C ASN A 66 -7.30 7.84 1.15
N PRO A 67 -7.50 8.30 -0.09
CA PRO A 67 -6.67 9.34 -0.71
C PRO A 67 -6.55 10.63 0.12
N ARG A 68 -7.54 10.94 0.98
CA ARG A 68 -7.48 12.11 1.86
C ARG A 68 -6.34 12.02 2.89
N ASN A 69 -5.94 10.81 3.24
CA ASN A 69 -4.86 10.53 4.18
C ASN A 69 -3.48 10.51 3.52
N ALA A 70 -3.37 10.65 2.19
CA ALA A 70 -2.10 10.52 1.46
C ALA A 70 -0.97 11.41 2.02
N HIS A 71 -1.32 12.60 2.53
CA HIS A 71 -0.37 13.53 3.13
C HIS A 71 0.33 12.99 4.40
N LEU A 72 -0.21 11.96 5.05
CA LEU A 72 0.38 11.31 6.22
C LEU A 72 1.47 10.29 5.85
N PHE A 73 1.45 9.76 4.62
CA PHE A 73 2.33 8.67 4.19
C PHE A 73 3.67 9.22 3.71
N THR A 74 4.49 9.68 4.66
CA THR A 74 5.78 10.34 4.42
C THR A 74 6.95 9.51 4.95
N LYS A 75 8.17 9.85 4.51
CA LYS A 75 9.40 9.29 5.07
C LYS A 75 9.53 9.49 6.58
N GLN A 76 9.01 10.59 7.13
CA GLN A 76 9.03 10.85 8.57
C GLN A 76 8.14 9.87 9.37
N MET A 77 7.04 9.45 8.75
CA MET A 77 6.14 8.39 9.23
C MET A 77 6.65 6.98 8.91
N GLY A 78 7.85 6.87 8.36
CA GLY A 78 8.50 5.60 8.07
C GLY A 78 8.16 4.99 6.72
N VAL A 79 7.45 5.70 5.83
CA VAL A 79 7.04 5.21 4.51
C VAL A 79 7.98 5.74 3.43
N ASP A 80 8.63 4.86 2.67
CA ASP A 80 9.39 5.26 1.48
C ASP A 80 8.52 5.40 0.24
N VAL A 81 7.61 4.44 0.08
CA VAL A 81 6.75 4.32 -1.10
C VAL A 81 5.31 4.19 -0.61
N ALA A 82 4.50 5.19 -0.96
CA ALA A 82 3.07 5.18 -0.70
C ALA A 82 2.32 4.77 -1.96
N VAL A 83 1.43 3.77 -1.84
CA VAL A 83 0.65 3.25 -2.96
C VAL A 83 -0.82 3.64 -2.78
N ASP A 84 -1.26 4.68 -3.49
CA ASP A 84 -2.67 5.09 -3.56
C ASP A 84 -3.41 4.26 -4.62
N GLN A 85 -4.01 3.15 -4.17
CA GLN A 85 -4.72 2.24 -5.07
C GLN A 85 -5.92 2.94 -5.74
N ALA A 86 -6.67 3.75 -5.00
CA ALA A 86 -7.83 4.45 -5.53
C ALA A 86 -7.40 5.52 -6.54
N GLY A 87 -6.33 6.25 -6.26
CA GLY A 87 -5.73 7.23 -7.16
C GLY A 87 -5.20 6.60 -8.46
N ILE A 88 -4.56 5.41 -8.37
CA ILE A 88 -4.09 4.68 -9.55
C ILE A 88 -5.27 4.27 -10.44
N ILE A 89 -6.31 3.67 -9.86
CA ILE A 89 -7.51 3.26 -10.61
C ILE A 89 -8.20 4.48 -11.24
N ALA A 90 -8.36 5.56 -10.49
CA ALA A 90 -8.98 6.78 -10.99
C ALA A 90 -8.23 7.36 -12.20
N ARG A 91 -6.89 7.35 -12.17
CA ARG A 91 -6.06 7.80 -13.30
C ARG A 91 -6.24 6.93 -14.54
N LEU A 92 -6.27 5.61 -14.39
CA LEU A 92 -6.51 4.69 -15.51
C LEU A 92 -7.88 4.93 -16.16
N VAL A 93 -8.91 5.16 -15.35
CA VAL A 93 -10.24 5.50 -15.87
C VAL A 93 -10.23 6.86 -16.58
N GLN A 94 -9.56 7.87 -16.01
CA GLN A 94 -9.46 9.19 -16.63
C GLN A 94 -8.74 9.14 -17.98
N GLU A 95 -7.66 8.38 -18.11
CA GLU A 95 -6.92 8.20 -19.36
C GLU A 95 -7.81 7.60 -20.46
N GLU A 96 -8.62 6.61 -20.14
CA GLU A 96 -9.59 5.99 -21.06
C GLU A 96 -10.74 6.93 -21.46
N VAL A 97 -11.29 7.70 -20.50
CA VAL A 97 -12.36 8.67 -20.78
C VAL A 97 -11.88 9.79 -21.71
N THR A 98 -10.62 10.23 -21.57
CA THR A 98 -10.05 11.33 -22.38
C THR A 98 -9.98 10.96 -23.87
N LEU A 99 -9.73 9.69 -24.21
CA LEU A 99 -9.77 9.20 -25.60
C LEU A 99 -11.20 9.22 -26.16
N GLY A 100 -12.19 8.82 -25.37
CA GLY A 100 -13.60 8.78 -25.78
C GLY A 100 -14.19 10.17 -26.07
N GLU A 101 -13.85 11.16 -25.25
CA GLU A 101 -14.31 12.55 -25.44
C GLU A 101 -13.67 13.20 -26.67
N MET A 102 -12.36 12.99 -26.93
CA MET A 102 -11.70 13.50 -28.14
C MET A 102 -12.33 12.96 -29.43
N VAL A 103 -12.66 11.66 -29.48
CA VAL A 103 -13.33 11.05 -30.65
C VAL A 103 -14.74 11.62 -30.83
N THR A 104 -15.46 11.87 -29.73
CA THR A 104 -16.81 12.46 -29.78
C THR A 104 -16.77 13.88 -30.33
N LEU A 105 -15.82 14.71 -29.88
CA LEU A 105 -15.60 16.07 -30.38
C LEU A 105 -15.20 16.09 -31.87
N LEU A 106 -14.34 15.15 -32.30
CA LEU A 106 -13.95 15.03 -33.71
C LEU A 106 -15.11 14.63 -34.63
N LYS A 107 -16.04 13.79 -34.16
CA LYS A 107 -17.25 13.43 -34.89
C LYS A 107 -18.23 14.60 -35.02
N MET A 108 -18.35 15.43 -33.98
CA MET A 108 -19.22 16.61 -34.00
C MET A 108 -18.71 17.75 -34.90
N ARG A 109 -17.40 17.83 -35.16
CA ARG A 109 -16.83 18.85 -36.06
C ARG A 109 -16.97 18.51 -37.55
N ARG A 110 -17.45 17.31 -37.89
CA ARG A 110 -17.67 16.84 -39.27
C ARG A 110 -19.16 16.67 -39.65
N GLY A 111 -20.09 17.11 -38.80
CA GLY A 111 -21.51 17.26 -39.12
C GLY A 111 -21.91 18.73 -39.11
#